data_AF-A0A2S9J4R7-F1
#
_entry.id   AF-A0A2S9J4R7-F1
#
_cell.length_a   1.000
_cell.length_b   1.000
_cell.length_c   1.000
_cell.angle_alpha   90.00
_cell.angle_beta   90.00
_cell.angle_gamma   90.00
#
_symmetry.space_group_name_H-M   'P 1'
#
loop_
_entity.id
_entity.type
_entity.pdbx_description
1 polymer ?
#
loop_
_entity_poly.entity_id
_entity_poly.type
_entity_poly.pdbx_seq_one_letter_code
_entity_poly.pdbx_strand_id
1 'polypeptide(L)' 'MKKRRILLAEDHLVVRDGIKLLLDNQDNLEVVADVCCGREILDLIATGVEADILITDLNMDNGSFRFLKDLHEKNAGI' A
#
# COMPACT_ATOMS: atom_id res chain seq x y z
N MET A 1 -8.53 16.19 -12.89
CA MET A 1 -9.33 15.41 -11.91
C MET A 1 -8.45 15.06 -10.72
N LYS A 2 -9.01 14.78 -9.54
CA LYS A 2 -8.23 14.32 -8.38
C LYS A 2 -7.74 12.89 -8.62
N LYS A 3 -6.42 12.65 -8.51
CA LYS A 3 -5.85 11.29 -8.56
C LYS A 3 -6.15 10.54 -7.26
N ARG A 4 -6.39 9.24 -7.35
CA ARG A 4 -6.55 8.33 -6.20
C ARG A 4 -5.16 7.85 -5.79
N ARG A 5 -4.82 8.06 -4.53
CA ARG A 5 -3.50 7.76 -3.95
C ARG A 5 -3.44 6.31 -3.51
N ILE A 6 -2.42 5.60 -3.95
CA ILE A 6 -2.23 4.18 -3.72
C ILE A 6 -1.00 3.99 -2.84
N LEU A 7 -1.16 3.22 -1.75
CA LEU A 7 -0.05 2.61 -1.04
C LEU A 7 0.06 1.15 -1.50
N LEU A 8 1.24 0.76 -2.00
CA LEU A 8 1.50 -0.58 -2.54
C LEU A 8 2.42 -1.38 -1.61
N ALA A 9 2.00 -2.57 -1.20
CA ALA A 9 2.79 -3.47 -0.37
C ALA A 9 3.00 -4.80 -1.10
N GLU A 10 4.25 -5.07 -1.48
CA GLU A 10 4.65 -6.25 -2.26
C GLU A 10 6.14 -6.54 -1.95
N ASP A 11 6.46 -7.74 -1.50
CA ASP A 11 7.83 -8.17 -1.14
C ASP A 11 8.65 -8.59 -2.36
N HIS A 12 8.01 -8.91 -3.48
CA HIS A 12 8.71 -9.24 -4.72
C HIS A 12 8.94 -7.99 -5.57
N LEU A 13 10.19 -7.50 -5.59
CA LEU A 13 10.57 -6.28 -6.33
C LEU A 13 10.07 -6.27 -7.78
N VAL A 14 10.23 -7.38 -8.52
CA VAL A 14 9.81 -7.49 -9.93
C VAL A 14 8.29 -7.34 -10.09
N VAL A 15 7.52 -7.93 -9.16
CA VAL A 15 6.06 -7.83 -9.17
C VAL A 15 5.63 -6.41 -8.83
N ARG A 16 6.26 -5.81 -7.82
CA ARG A 16 6.00 -4.44 -7.38
C ARG A 16 6.24 -3.43 -8.50
N ASP A 17 7.38 -3.51 -9.18
CA ASP A 17 7.70 -2.63 -10.31
C ASP A 17 6.74 -2.84 -11.48
N GLY A 18 6.33 -4.09 -11.74
CA GLY A 18 5.31 -4.40 -12.74
C GLY A 18 3.95 -3.76 -12.41
N ILE A 19 3.51 -3.82 -11.16
CA ILE A 19 2.27 -3.17 -10.71
C ILE A 19 2.38 -1.65 -10.86
N LYS A 20 3.50 -1.04 -10.44
CA LYS A 20 3.73 0.41 -10.58
C LYS A 20 3.63 0.85 -12.04
N LEU A 21 4.25 0.11 -12.96
CA LEU A 21 4.18 0.39 -14.39
C LEU A 21 2.74 0.36 -14.94
N LEU A 22 1.90 -0.58 -14.48
CA LEU A 22 0.50 -0.66 -14.89
C LEU A 22 -0.32 0.51 -14.35
N LEU A 23 -0.06 0.92 -13.10
CA LEU A 23 -0.76 2.02 -12.43
C LEU A 23 -0.34 3.40 -12.97
N ASP A 24 0.93 3.58 -13.33
CA ASP A 24 1.47 4.83 -13.89
C ASP A 24 0.82 5.20 -15.24
N ASN A 25 0.31 4.21 -15.97
CA ASN A 25 -0.43 4.42 -17.21
C ASN A 25 -1.89 4.87 -17.00
N GLN A 26 -2.34 5.03 -15.75
CA GLN A 26 -3.71 5.46 -15.41
C GLN A 26 -3.71 6.90 -14.90
N ASP A 27 -4.29 7.84 -15.68
CA ASP A 27 -4.30 9.28 -15.35
C ASP A 27 -4.99 9.62 -14.02
N ASN A 28 -5.84 8.73 -13.51
CA ASN A 28 -6.60 8.90 -12.29
C ASN A 28 -5.98 8.20 -11.06
N LEU A 29 -4.83 7.54 -11.20
CA LEU A 29 -4.14 6.83 -10.12
C LEU A 29 -2.73 7.41 -9.88
N GLU A 30 -2.23 7.22 -8.67
CA GLU A 30 -0.87 7.62 -8.26
C GLU A 30 -0.38 6.73 -7.13
N VAL A 31 0.78 6.08 -7.30
CA VAL A 31 1.43 5.35 -6.20
C VAL A 31 2.22 6.36 -5.36
N VAL A 32 1.75 6.63 -4.15
CA VAL A 32 2.37 7.62 -3.24
C VAL A 32 3.46 7.02 -2.35
N ALA A 33 3.42 5.71 -2.15
CA ALA A 33 4.43 4.95 -1.44
C ALA A 33 4.37 3.47 -1.84
N ASP A 34 5.53 2.81 -1.83
CA ASP A 34 5.63 1.36 -1.97
C ASP A 34 6.57 0.75 -0.91
N VAL A 35 6.19 -0.40 -0.36
CA VAL A 35 6.90 -1.08 0.74
C VAL A 35 7.06 -2.57 0.47
N CYS A 36 8.02 -3.22 1.12
CA CYS A 36 8.20 -4.69 1.05
C CYS A 36 7.66 -5.45 2.26
N CYS A 37 7.10 -4.78 3.28
CA CYS A 37 6.51 -5.47 4.42
C CYS A 37 5.35 -4.70 5.05
N GLY A 38 4.47 -5.43 5.76
CA GLY A 38 3.26 -4.85 6.35
C GLY A 38 3.52 -3.87 7.50
N ARG A 39 4.67 -3.99 8.19
CA ARG A 39 5.03 -3.08 9.29
C ARG A 39 5.32 -1.67 8.79
N GLU A 40 6.02 -1.55 7.67
CA GLU A 40 6.32 -0.26 7.04
C GLU A 40 5.04 0.51 6.68
N ILE A 41 3.93 -0.19 6.38
CA ILE A 41 2.64 0.46 6.09
C ILE A 41 2.15 1.27 7.30
N LEU A 42 2.19 0.68 8.50
CA LEU A 42 1.77 1.37 9.73
C LEU A 42 2.68 2.56 10.04
N ASP A 43 3.98 2.41 9.82
CA ASP A 43 4.96 3.47 10.03
C ASP A 43 4.69 4.64 9.07
N LEU A 44 4.45 4.36 7.79
CA LEU A 44 4.11 5.38 6.79
C LEU A 44 2.82 6.13 7.14
N ILE A 45 1.76 5.43 7.52
CA ILE A 45 0.50 6.06 7.93
C ILE A 45 0.72 6.92 9.18
N ALA A 46 1.50 6.43 10.15
CA ALA A 46 1.82 7.19 11.36
C ALA A 46 2.63 8.46 11.06
N THR A 47 3.43 8.48 9.98
CA THR A 47 4.14 9.68 9.52
C THR A 47 3.25 10.69 8.78
N GLY A 48 1.98 10.34 8.51
CA GLY A 48 1.01 11.20 7.83
C GLY A 48 0.91 10.96 6.31
N VAL A 49 1.43 9.83 5.81
CA VAL A 49 1.15 9.42 4.42
C VAL A 49 -0.32 9.09 4.30
N GLU A 50 -1.03 9.89 3.51
CA GLU A 50 -2.44 9.63 3.18
C GLU A 50 -2.55 8.84 1.87
N ALA A 51 -3.27 7.72 1.91
CA ALA A 51 -3.67 6.96 0.74
C ALA A 51 -5.20 6.79 0.72
N ASP A 52 -5.76 6.56 -0.47
CA ASP A 52 -7.19 6.27 -0.65
C ASP A 52 -7.45 4.78 -0.94
N ILE A 53 -6.38 4.04 -1.25
CA ILE A 53 -6.39 2.62 -1.65
C ILE A 53 -5.10 1.98 -1.10
N LEU A 54 -5.25 0.85 -0.43
CA LEU A 54 -4.15 -0.06 -0.13
C LEU A 54 -4.20 -1.25 -1.09
N ILE A 55 -3.11 -1.50 -1.82
CA ILE A 55 -2.88 -2.74 -2.56
C ILE A 55 -1.79 -3.51 -1.81
N THR A 56 -2.09 -4.73 -1.37
CA THR A 56 -1.14 -5.54 -0.60
C THR A 56 -1.13 -6.97 -1.08
N ASP A 57 0.06 -7.57 -1.16
CA ASP A 57 0.19 -9.02 -1.27
C ASP A 57 -0.19 -9.68 0.07
N LEU A 58 -1.01 -10.72 -0.02
CA LEU A 58 -1.45 -11.52 1.13
C LEU A 58 -0.39 -12.56 1.54
N ASN A 59 0.56 -12.86 0.65
CA ASN A 59 1.63 -13.84 0.90
C ASN A 59 2.94 -13.22 1.40
N MET A 60 3.06 -11.89 1.35
CA MET A 60 4.23 -11.08 1.68
C MET A 60 4.90 -11.42 3.03
N ASP A 61 4.12 -11.88 4.01
CA ASP A 61 4.61 -12.46 5.27
C ASP A 61 3.46 -13.24 5.96
N ASN A 62 3.79 -14.15 6.88
CA ASN A 62 2.82 -14.80 7.79
C ASN A 62 2.02 -13.80 8.65
N GLY A 63 2.39 -12.51 8.63
CA GLY A 63 1.79 -11.41 9.35
C GLY A 63 0.78 -10.55 8.58
N SER A 64 0.57 -10.75 7.27
CA SER A 64 -0.28 -9.86 6.45
C SER A 64 -1.72 -9.73 7.00
N PHE A 65 -2.31 -10.82 7.48
CA PHE A 65 -3.64 -10.77 8.12
C PHE A 65 -3.66 -10.01 9.46
N ARG A 66 -2.58 -10.06 10.23
CA ARG A 66 -2.49 -9.36 11.52
C ARG A 66 -2.40 -7.86 11.31
N PHE A 67 -1.59 -7.43 10.35
CA PHE A 67 -1.50 -6.02 9.98
C PHE A 67 -2.86 -5.48 9.47
N LEU A 68 -3.56 -6.21 8.58
CA LEU A 68 -4.87 -5.77 8.10
C LEU A 68 -5.89 -5.62 9.24
N LYS A 69 -5.82 -6.50 10.24
CA LYS A 69 -6.61 -6.40 11.46
C LYS A 69 -6.24 -5.15 12.28
N ASP A 70 -4.96 -4.91 12.49
CA ASP A 70 -4.48 -3.73 13.22
C ASP A 70 -4.90 -2.43 12.51
N LEU A 71 -4.91 -2.41 11.18
CA LEU A 71 -5.35 -1.29 10.37
C LEU A 71 -6.84 -0.97 10.59
N HIS A 72 -7.68 -2.00 10.57
CA HIS A 72 -9.11 -1.88 10.81
C HIS A 72 -9.41 -1.41 12.25
N GLU A 73 -8.74 -2.00 13.24
CA GLU A 73 -8.92 -1.63 14.65
C GLU A 73 -8.46 -0.20 14.95
N LYS A 74 -7.41 0.27 14.28
CA LYS A 74 -6.89 1.64 14.43
C LYS A 74 -7.66 2.69 13.63
N ASN A 75 -8.64 2.28 12.82
CA ASN A 75 -9.43 3.18 11.96
C ASN A 75 -8.50 4.10 11.14
N ALA A 76 -7.43 3.53 10.58
CA ALA A 76 -6.21 4.22 10.17
C ALA A 76 -6.34 5.17 8.96
N GLY A 77 -7.56 5.53 8.55
CA GLY A 77 -7.79 6.60 7.58
C GLY A 77 -7.33 6.30 6.15
N ILE A 78 -7.15 5.02 5.81
CA ILE A 78 -7.06 4.52 4.43
C ILE A 78 -8.37 3.87 4.00
#